data_AF-M7C2G4-F1
#
_entry.id   AF-M7C2G4-F1
#
_cell.length_a   1.000
_cell.length_b   1.000
_cell.length_c   1.000
_cell.angle_alpha   90.00
_cell.angle_beta   90.00
_cell.angle_gamma   90.00
#
_symmetry.space_group_name_H-M   'P 1'
#
loop_
_entity.id
_entity.type
_entity.pdbx_description
1 polymer ?
#
loop_
_entity_poly.entity_id
_entity_poly.type
_entity_poly.pdbx_seq_one_letter_code
_entity_poly.pdbx_strand_id
1 'polypeptide(L)'
;MNILSFICILAFCGRSLSQEQTYVITAPKIFRILASEKVVVQAFGYETAFPVSISIKSFPDKRTTYASGHTQLSPANKFQGSVTLTIQPKDLLGSASSVLYVYLEASSSHFTREKKMPVTYKNGFLFIQTDKPIYTPDQSVKIRVYSLNEELKPARRETVLTFV
;
A
#
# COMPACT_ATOMS: atom_id res chain seq x y z
N MET A 1 34.28 -35.27 -37.02
CA MET A 1 33.39 -34.36 -36.26
C MET A 1 34.21 -33.86 -35.07
N ASN A 2 34.68 -32.62 -35.14
CA ASN A 2 35.85 -32.16 -34.36
C ASN A 2 35.49 -31.95 -32.89
N ILE A 3 36.33 -32.43 -31.96
CA ILE A 3 36.22 -32.25 -30.50
C ILE A 3 36.01 -30.77 -30.12
N LEU A 4 36.60 -29.86 -30.89
CA LEU A 4 36.41 -28.41 -30.77
C LEU A 4 34.93 -27.98 -30.93
N SER A 5 34.17 -28.64 -31.82
CA SER A 5 32.75 -28.37 -32.02
C SER A 5 31.92 -28.81 -30.80
N PHE A 6 32.28 -29.93 -30.16
CA PHE A 6 31.64 -30.39 -28.93
C PHE A 6 31.89 -29.44 -27.75
N ILE A 7 33.12 -28.93 -27.62
CA ILE A 7 33.48 -27.94 -26.58
C ILE A 7 32.72 -26.63 -26.80
N CYS A 8 32.60 -26.16 -28.05
CA CYS A 8 31.81 -24.98 -28.37
C CYS A 8 30.31 -25.18 -28.08
N ILE A 9 29.74 -26.35 -28.36
CA ILE A 9 28.33 -26.65 -28.04
C ILE A 9 28.10 -26.71 -26.52
N LEU A 10 29.01 -27.33 -25.76
CA LEU A 10 28.94 -27.37 -24.29
C LEU A 10 29.13 -25.98 -23.67
N ALA A 11 30.04 -25.15 -24.22
CA ALA A 11 30.24 -23.77 -23.77
C ALA A 11 29.04 -22.86 -24.10
N PHE A 12 28.32 -23.14 -25.20
CA PHE A 12 27.10 -22.41 -25.58
C PHE A 12 25.85 -22.90 -24.83
N CYS A 13 25.73 -24.21 -24.58
CA CYS A 13 24.66 -24.79 -23.75
C CYS A 13 24.80 -24.47 -22.26
N GLY A 14 26.03 -24.33 -21.74
CA GLY A 14 26.26 -23.99 -20.33
C GLY A 14 25.87 -22.57 -19.95
N ARG A 15 25.42 -21.75 -20.91
CA ARG A 15 24.94 -20.38 -20.70
C ARG A 15 23.47 -20.24 -21.09
N SER A 16 22.61 -21.18 -20.68
CA SER A 16 21.22 -20.81 -20.45
C SER A 16 21.22 -19.82 -19.27
N LEU A 17 21.27 -18.51 -19.56
CA LEU A 17 20.93 -17.47 -18.59
C LEU A 17 19.44 -17.64 -18.26
N SER A 18 19.09 -18.65 -17.48
CA SER A 18 17.80 -18.68 -16.82
C SER A 18 17.85 -17.57 -15.79
N GLN A 19 17.14 -16.48 -16.07
CA GLN A 19 17.02 -15.37 -15.15
C GLN A 19 16.40 -15.90 -13.84
N GLU A 20 17.09 -15.70 -12.72
CA GLU A 20 16.58 -16.15 -11.42
C GLU A 20 15.22 -15.51 -11.14
N GLN A 21 14.23 -16.36 -10.84
CA GLN A 21 12.86 -15.94 -10.57
C GLN A 21 12.79 -15.21 -9.23
N THR A 22 12.59 -13.91 -9.29
CA THR A 22 12.54 -13.04 -8.10
C THR A 22 11.35 -12.11 -8.17
N TYR A 23 10.92 -11.59 -7.01
CA TYR A 23 9.79 -10.67 -6.93
C TYR A 23 10.07 -9.59 -5.88
N VAL A 24 9.43 -8.44 -6.07
CA VAL A 24 9.51 -7.28 -5.18
C VAL A 24 8.09 -6.79 -4.91
N ILE A 25 7.77 -6.61 -3.62
CA ILE A 25 6.51 -6.04 -3.16
C ILE A 25 6.84 -4.72 -2.45
N THR A 26 6.32 -3.63 -2.99
CA THR A 26 6.54 -2.27 -2.48
C THR A 26 5.24 -1.74 -1.89
N ALA A 27 5.30 -1.29 -0.64
CA ALA A 27 4.18 -0.74 0.10
C ALA A 27 4.63 0.46 0.96
N PRO A 28 3.71 1.34 1.39
CA PRO A 28 3.99 2.38 2.37
C PRO A 28 4.53 1.79 3.67
N LYS A 29 5.31 2.54 4.45
CA LYS A 29 5.82 2.06 5.75
C LYS A 29 4.73 1.86 6.80
N ILE A 30 3.65 2.65 6.73
CA ILE A 30 2.53 2.68 7.67
C ILE A 30 1.25 2.82 6.83
N PHE A 31 0.22 2.02 7.12
CA PHE A 31 -1.08 2.19 6.49
C PHE A 31 -1.92 3.22 7.27
N ARG A 32 -2.58 4.12 6.54
CA ARG A 32 -3.55 5.06 7.13
C ARG A 32 -4.97 4.58 6.88
N ILE A 33 -5.77 4.61 7.93
CA ILE A 33 -7.20 4.29 7.84
C ILE A 33 -7.88 5.34 6.95
N LEU A 34 -8.86 4.94 6.13
CA LEU A 34 -9.54 5.76 5.12
C LEU A 34 -8.65 6.32 4.00
N ALA A 35 -7.36 6.00 3.95
CA ALA A 35 -6.48 6.41 2.86
C ALA A 35 -6.45 5.35 1.74
N SER A 36 -6.28 5.81 0.51
CA SER A 36 -6.11 4.98 -0.68
C SER A 36 -4.63 4.64 -0.83
N GLU A 37 -4.19 3.56 -0.19
CA GLU A 37 -2.77 3.19 -0.12
C GLU A 37 -2.44 2.21 -1.25
N LYS A 38 -1.42 2.53 -2.04
CA LYS A 38 -1.03 1.73 -3.21
C LYS A 38 0.06 0.72 -2.84
N VAL A 39 -0.17 -0.54 -3.20
CA VAL A 39 0.81 -1.62 -3.13
C VAL A 39 1.20 -2.02 -4.56
N VAL A 40 2.49 -2.10 -4.83
CA VAL A 40 3.04 -2.43 -6.15
C VAL A 40 3.76 -3.77 -6.06
N VAL A 41 3.56 -4.62 -7.06
CA VAL A 41 4.22 -5.91 -7.18
C VAL A 41 4.92 -5.97 -8.53
N GLN A 42 6.19 -6.40 -8.50
CA GLN A 42 7.01 -6.60 -9.69
C GLN A 42 7.64 -7.98 -9.62
N ALA A 43 7.67 -8.69 -10.74
CA ALA A 43 8.28 -10.01 -10.84
C ALA A 43 9.31 -10.05 -11.98
N PHE A 44 10.39 -10.79 -11.79
CA PHE A 44 11.54 -10.88 -12.69
C PHE A 44 11.84 -12.36 -12.99
N GLY A 45 12.23 -12.67 -14.23
CA GLY A 45 12.49 -14.06 -14.67
C GLY A 45 11.23 -14.89 -14.95
N TYR A 46 10.08 -14.24 -15.14
CA TYR A 46 8.82 -14.90 -15.50
C TYR A 46 8.51 -14.67 -16.97
N GLU A 47 7.94 -15.70 -17.62
CA GLU A 47 7.54 -15.65 -19.04
C GLU A 47 6.02 -15.78 -19.20
N THR A 48 5.37 -16.54 -18.33
CA THR A 48 3.94 -16.81 -18.36
C THR A 48 3.17 -15.85 -17.45
N ALA A 49 2.01 -15.39 -17.90
CA ALA A 49 1.18 -14.50 -17.10
C ALA A 49 0.57 -15.24 -15.90
N PHE A 50 0.51 -14.59 -14.74
CA PHE A 50 -0.09 -15.14 -13.53
C PHE A 50 -0.76 -14.07 -12.66
N PRO A 51 -1.84 -14.42 -11.93
CA PRO A 51 -2.50 -13.50 -11.02
C PRO A 51 -1.78 -13.40 -9.67
N VAL A 52 -1.82 -12.22 -9.07
CA VAL A 52 -1.38 -11.95 -7.70
C VAL A 52 -2.55 -11.33 -6.93
N SER A 53 -2.91 -11.96 -5.81
CA SER A 53 -3.84 -11.40 -4.83
C SER A 53 -3.06 -10.65 -3.75
N ILE A 54 -3.52 -9.45 -3.41
CA ILE A 54 -2.95 -8.64 -2.33
C ILE A 54 -4.06 -8.37 -1.33
N SER A 55 -3.81 -8.64 -0.05
CA SER A 55 -4.80 -8.46 1.01
C SER A 55 -4.19 -7.89 2.29
N ILE A 56 -5.01 -7.17 3.04
CA ILE A 56 -4.71 -6.68 4.39
C ILE A 56 -5.57 -7.48 5.36
N LYS A 57 -4.92 -8.22 6.26
CA LYS A 57 -5.57 -9.10 7.24
C LYS A 57 -5.33 -8.66 8.67
N SER A 58 -6.22 -9.09 9.56
CA SER A 58 -6.13 -8.83 11.00
C SER A 58 -4.88 -9.44 11.62
N PHE A 59 -4.27 -8.71 12.56
CA PHE A 59 -3.20 -9.21 13.41
C PHE A 59 -3.72 -9.40 14.83
N PRO A 60 -3.37 -10.49 15.54
CA PRO A 60 -2.51 -11.59 15.10
C PRO A 60 -3.24 -12.75 14.39
N ASP A 61 -4.58 -12.76 14.42
CA ASP A 61 -5.41 -13.94 14.14
C ASP A 61 -5.68 -14.22 12.65
N LYS A 62 -5.47 -13.25 11.75
CA LYS A 62 -5.72 -13.33 10.29
C LYS A 62 -7.15 -13.72 9.90
N ARG A 63 -8.10 -13.62 10.84
CA ARG A 63 -9.50 -14.03 10.63
C ARG A 63 -10.26 -13.04 9.76
N THR A 64 -9.93 -11.76 9.83
CA THR A 64 -10.63 -10.70 9.12
C THR A 64 -9.76 -10.15 8.00
N THR A 65 -10.33 -10.07 6.80
CA THR A 65 -9.71 -9.35 5.68
C THR A 65 -10.31 -7.95 5.59
N TYR A 66 -9.49 -6.94 5.84
CA TYR A 66 -9.91 -5.53 5.83
C TYR A 66 -10.02 -4.95 4.42
N ALA A 67 -9.10 -5.36 3.55
CA ALA A 67 -9.11 -4.96 2.15
C ALA A 67 -8.41 -6.03 1.32
N SER A 68 -8.84 -6.20 0.08
CA SER A 68 -8.19 -7.09 -0.87
C SER A 68 -8.35 -6.58 -2.28
N GLY A 69 -7.42 -6.94 -3.14
CA GLY A 69 -7.53 -6.76 -4.58
C GLY A 69 -6.63 -7.72 -5.32
N HIS A 70 -6.74 -7.69 -6.64
CA HIS A 70 -6.02 -8.60 -7.52
C HIS A 70 -5.39 -7.82 -8.67
N THR A 71 -4.23 -8.26 -9.10
CA THR A 71 -3.57 -7.75 -10.30
C THR A 71 -2.98 -8.92 -11.07
N GLN A 72 -2.94 -8.82 -12.40
CA GLN A 72 -2.39 -9.86 -13.25
C GLN A 72 -1.02 -9.40 -13.74
N LEU A 73 0.03 -10.18 -13.46
CA LEU A 73 1.37 -9.92 -13.99
C LEU A 73 1.49 -10.64 -15.34
N SER A 74 1.88 -9.93 -16.38
CA SER A 74 1.97 -10.45 -17.74
C SER A 74 3.11 -9.80 -18.53
N PRO A 75 3.53 -10.38 -19.66
CA PRO A 75 4.50 -9.73 -20.54
C PRO A 75 4.06 -8.33 -20.99
N ALA A 76 2.75 -8.12 -21.21
CA ALA A 76 2.20 -6.83 -21.65
C ALA A 76 2.41 -5.70 -20.64
N ASN A 77 2.37 -5.98 -19.33
CA ASN A 77 2.66 -5.01 -18.29
C ASN A 77 4.07 -5.15 -17.69
N LYS A 78 4.96 -5.87 -18.39
CA LYS A 78 6.34 -6.13 -17.96
C LYS A 78 6.40 -6.76 -16.56
N PHE A 79 5.42 -7.60 -16.24
CA PHE A 79 5.26 -8.23 -14.94
C PHE A 79 5.19 -7.23 -13.77
N GLN A 80 4.54 -6.09 -13.99
CA GLN A 80 4.30 -5.07 -12.97
C GLN A 80 2.81 -4.82 -12.79
N GLY A 81 2.36 -4.86 -11.54
CA GLY A 81 0.97 -4.66 -11.15
C GLY A 81 0.88 -3.80 -9.91
N SER A 82 -0.28 -3.17 -9.71
CA SER A 82 -0.55 -2.43 -8.49
C SER A 82 -1.99 -2.58 -8.07
N VAL A 83 -2.22 -2.54 -6.76
CA VAL A 83 -3.55 -2.57 -6.16
C VAL A 83 -3.61 -1.41 -5.17
N THR A 84 -4.70 -0.65 -5.22
CA THR A 84 -5.00 0.38 -4.23
C THR A 84 -5.94 -0.21 -3.20
N LEU A 85 -5.55 -0.16 -1.93
CA LEU A 85 -6.26 -0.76 -0.80
C LEU A 85 -6.66 0.34 0.18
N THR A 86 -7.83 0.22 0.79
CA THR A 86 -8.35 1.17 1.77
C THR A 86 -8.96 0.41 2.94
N ILE A 87 -8.48 0.70 4.16
CA ILE A 87 -8.99 0.11 5.39
C ILE A 87 -10.14 0.99 5.92
N GLN A 88 -11.30 0.41 6.23
CA GLN A 88 -12.42 1.16 6.79
C GLN A 88 -12.33 1.21 8.33
N PRO A 89 -12.74 2.31 8.99
CA PRO A 89 -12.68 2.45 10.43
C PRO A 89 -13.47 1.39 11.19
N LYS A 90 -14.63 1.00 10.64
CA LYS A 90 -15.53 -0.01 11.21
C LYS A 90 -14.88 -1.39 11.35
N ASP A 91 -13.81 -1.64 10.60
CA ASP A 91 -13.14 -2.93 10.57
C ASP A 91 -12.13 -3.08 11.72
N LEU A 92 -11.71 -1.96 12.34
CA LEU A 92 -10.70 -1.95 13.40
C LEU A 92 -11.34 -1.63 14.76
N LEU A 93 -11.57 -2.69 15.55
CA LEU A 93 -11.98 -2.60 16.94
C LEU A 93 -10.76 -2.28 17.81
N GLY A 94 -10.48 -1.01 18.05
CA GLY A 94 -9.39 -0.56 18.90
C GLY A 94 -9.51 0.90 19.31
N SER A 95 -9.02 1.23 20.51
CA SER A 95 -8.87 2.63 20.94
C SER A 95 -7.89 3.36 20.00
N ALA A 96 -8.22 4.59 19.62
CA ALA A 96 -7.37 5.48 18.81
C ALA A 96 -5.97 5.73 19.43
N SER A 97 -5.77 5.39 20.71
CA SER A 97 -4.50 5.52 21.43
C SER A 97 -3.53 4.35 21.28
N SER A 98 -3.93 3.23 20.65
CA SER A 98 -3.08 2.04 20.50
C SER A 98 -2.50 1.90 19.10
N VAL A 99 -1.23 1.49 19.00
CA VAL A 99 -0.61 1.15 17.70
C VAL A 99 -1.21 -0.17 17.23
N LEU A 100 -2.04 -0.09 16.20
CA LEU A 100 -2.64 -1.26 15.57
C LEU A 100 -1.67 -1.84 14.53
N TYR A 101 -1.73 -3.16 14.36
CA TYR A 101 -0.95 -3.87 13.35
C TYR A 101 -1.88 -4.66 12.44
N VAL A 102 -1.43 -4.87 11.20
CA VAL A 102 -2.08 -5.71 10.19
C VAL A 102 -1.04 -6.55 9.47
N TYR A 103 -1.49 -7.62 8.84
CA TYR A 103 -0.68 -8.35 7.87
C TYR A 103 -0.97 -7.83 6.47
N LEU A 104 0.05 -7.38 5.74
CA LEU A 104 0.01 -7.26 4.29
C LEU A 104 0.44 -8.59 3.69
N GLU A 105 -0.44 -9.26 2.97
CA GLU A 105 -0.18 -10.54 2.30
C GLU A 105 -0.30 -10.39 0.78
N ALA A 106 0.70 -10.87 0.05
CA ALA A 106 0.64 -11.06 -1.39
C ALA A 106 0.80 -12.55 -1.73
N SER A 107 -0.14 -13.08 -2.50
CA SER A 107 -0.21 -14.50 -2.83
C SER A 107 -0.45 -14.73 -4.32
N SER A 108 0.28 -15.68 -4.88
CA SER A 108 0.22 -16.10 -6.28
C SER A 108 0.50 -17.61 -6.40
N SER A 109 0.47 -18.15 -7.62
CA SER A 109 0.89 -19.53 -7.89
C SER A 109 2.39 -19.78 -7.63
N HIS A 110 3.23 -18.74 -7.64
CA HIS A 110 4.68 -18.85 -7.55
C HIS A 110 5.25 -18.46 -6.18
N PHE A 111 4.56 -17.59 -5.46
CA PHE A 111 5.01 -17.12 -4.16
C PHE A 111 3.85 -16.69 -3.27
N THR A 112 4.08 -16.81 -1.96
CA THR A 112 3.26 -16.19 -0.93
C THR A 112 4.17 -15.50 0.07
N ARG A 113 3.90 -14.21 0.33
CA ARG A 113 4.64 -13.42 1.33
C ARG A 113 3.72 -12.56 2.15
N GLU A 114 4.09 -12.43 3.42
CA GLU A 114 3.40 -11.58 4.37
C GLU A 114 4.36 -10.69 5.14
N LYS A 115 3.87 -9.52 5.55
CA LYS A 115 4.59 -8.58 6.39
C LYS A 115 3.66 -7.99 7.45
N LYS A 116 4.11 -7.99 8.72
CA LYS A 116 3.46 -7.23 9.80
C LYS A 116 3.73 -5.74 9.60
N MET A 117 2.67 -4.95 9.56
CA MET A 117 2.71 -3.52 9.27
C MET A 117 1.91 -2.71 10.29
N PRO A 118 2.41 -1.56 10.76
CA PRO A 118 1.65 -0.68 11.64
C PRO A 118 0.56 0.08 10.87
N VAL A 119 -0.51 0.42 11.58
CA VAL A 119 -1.65 1.21 11.09
C VAL A 119 -1.85 2.45 11.97
N THR A 120 -2.31 3.55 11.37
CA THR A 120 -2.62 4.79 12.09
C THR A 120 -3.98 5.36 11.71
N TYR A 121 -4.64 5.98 12.70
CA TYR A 121 -5.85 6.79 12.53
C TYR A 121 -5.56 8.22 12.02
N LYS A 122 -4.28 8.63 11.96
CA LYS A 122 -3.89 9.93 11.40
C LYS A 122 -4.15 9.93 9.88
N ASN A 123 -5.27 10.54 9.49
CA ASN A 123 -5.67 10.71 8.09
C ASN A 123 -6.00 12.18 7.79
N GLY A 124 -5.28 12.76 6.84
CA GLY A 124 -5.58 14.04 6.25
C GLY A 124 -5.11 15.23 7.09
N PHE A 125 -5.65 16.40 6.73
CA PHE A 125 -5.16 17.70 7.21
C PHE A 125 -6.33 18.61 7.58
N LEU A 126 -6.13 19.44 8.60
CA LEU A 126 -7.06 20.50 8.98
C LEU A 126 -6.33 21.83 8.90
N PHE A 127 -6.82 22.74 8.07
CA PHE A 127 -6.35 24.12 8.00
C PHE A 127 -7.40 25.03 8.60
N ILE A 128 -7.02 25.71 9.68
CA ILE A 128 -7.87 26.69 10.36
C ILE A 128 -7.48 28.07 9.86
N GLN A 129 -8.45 28.82 9.37
CA GLN A 129 -8.23 30.19 8.93
C GLN A 129 -9.18 31.13 9.66
N THR A 130 -8.59 32.11 10.33
CA THR A 130 -9.29 33.26 10.88
C THR A 130 -9.33 34.40 9.86
N ASP A 131 -10.23 35.37 10.05
CA ASP A 131 -10.28 36.57 9.21
C ASP A 131 -9.08 37.51 9.43
N LYS A 132 -8.44 37.46 10.60
CA LYS A 132 -7.21 38.21 10.93
C LYS A 132 -6.41 37.53 12.07
N PRO A 133 -5.11 37.86 12.23
CA PRO A 133 -4.26 37.18 13.23
C PRO A 133 -4.39 37.75 14.66
N ILE A 134 -4.90 38.98 14.84
CA ILE A 134 -4.94 39.66 16.14
C ILE A 134 -6.32 40.29 16.37
N TYR A 135 -6.81 40.18 17.61
CA TYR A 135 -8.10 40.70 18.05
C TYR A 135 -7.91 41.55 19.33
N THR A 136 -8.76 42.55 19.48
CA THR A 136 -8.96 43.26 20.76
C THR A 136 -10.10 42.59 21.54
N PRO A 137 -10.24 42.88 22.86
CA PRO A 137 -11.40 42.43 23.63
C PRO A 137 -12.72 42.77 22.93
N ASP A 138 -13.72 41.94 23.17
CA ASP A 138 -15.09 42.03 22.63
C ASP A 138 -15.25 41.92 21.11
N GLN A 139 -14.17 41.62 20.38
CA GLN A 139 -14.26 41.37 18.94
C GLN A 139 -14.71 39.94 18.62
N SER A 140 -15.68 39.83 17.71
CA SER A 140 -16.08 38.55 17.13
C SER A 140 -15.02 38.01 16.16
N VAL A 141 -14.64 36.75 16.34
CA VAL A 141 -13.69 36.03 15.48
C VAL A 141 -14.45 35.27 14.39
N LYS A 142 -14.16 35.53 13.10
CA LYS A 142 -14.71 34.72 12.00
C LYS A 142 -13.71 33.63 11.64
N ILE A 143 -14.18 32.38 11.64
CA ILE A 143 -13.35 31.21 11.43
C ILE A 143 -13.92 30.37 10.30
N ARG A 144 -13.03 29.81 9.47
CA ARG A 144 -13.36 28.74 8.53
C ARG A 144 -12.32 27.63 8.61
N VAL A 145 -12.74 26.41 8.29
CA VAL A 145 -11.87 25.23 8.31
C VAL A 145 -11.90 24.54 6.96
N TYR A 146 -10.72 24.19 6.48
CA TYR A 146 -10.56 23.29 5.33
C TYR A 146 -10.12 21.92 5.83
N SER A 147 -10.96 20.91 5.61
CA SER A 147 -10.65 19.52 5.91
C SER A 147 -10.26 18.80 4.63
N LEU A 148 -9.04 18.27 4.58
CA LEU A 148 -8.53 17.47 3.48
C LEU A 148 -8.26 16.04 3.96
N ASN A 149 -8.33 15.07 3.04
CA ASN A 149 -7.86 13.70 3.26
C ASN A 149 -6.39 13.54 2.81
N GLU A 150 -5.85 12.32 2.88
CA GLU A 150 -4.46 12.03 2.46
C GLU A 150 -4.22 12.29 0.95
N GLU A 151 -5.26 12.16 0.12
CA GLU A 151 -5.18 12.49 -1.31
C GLU A 151 -5.35 13.98 -1.61
N LEU A 152 -5.35 14.83 -0.58
CA LEU A 152 -5.55 16.29 -0.65
C LEU A 152 -6.90 16.69 -1.28
N LYS A 153 -7.90 15.82 -1.19
CA LYS A 153 -9.28 16.07 -1.62
C LYS A 153 -10.13 16.50 -0.44
N PRO A 154 -11.25 17.22 -0.69
CA PRO A 154 -12.16 17.62 0.38
C PRO A 154 -12.64 16.43 1.21
N ALA A 155 -12.32 16.43 2.50
CA ALA A 155 -12.79 15.42 3.45
C ALA A 155 -14.11 15.89 4.08
N ARG A 156 -15.23 15.26 3.68
CA ARG A 156 -16.55 15.55 4.24
C ARG A 156 -16.76 14.81 5.56
N ARG A 157 -16.15 15.33 6.63
CA ARG A 157 -16.24 14.78 7.99
C ARG A 157 -16.62 15.88 8.98
N GLU A 158 -17.43 15.52 9.97
CA GLU A 158 -17.71 16.41 11.10
C GLU A 158 -16.39 16.78 11.79
N THR A 159 -16.20 18.07 12.04
CA THR A 159 -14.97 18.60 12.63
C THR A 159 -15.34 19.41 13.85
N VAL A 160 -14.80 19.04 15.01
CA VAL A 160 -15.02 19.74 16.28
C VAL A 160 -13.82 20.63 16.55
N LEU A 161 -14.05 21.92 16.71
CA LEU A 161 -13.04 22.88 17.19
C LEU A 161 -13.33 23.18 18.65
N THR A 162 -12.32 23.00 19.51
CA THR A 162 -12.40 23.40 20.93
C THR A 162 -11.49 24.60 21.14
N PHE A 163 -12.05 25.68 21.65
CA PHE A 163 -11.32 26.89 22.05
C PHE A 163 -11.17 26.84 23.56
N VAL A 164 -9.94 26.94 24.06
CA VAL A 164 -9.59 26.89 25.48
C VAL A 164 -9.04 28.23 25.91
#